data_AF-U4SZZ2-F1
#
_entry.id   AF-U4SZZ2-F1
#
_cell.length_a   1.000
_cell.length_b   1.000
_cell.length_c   1.000
_cell.angle_alpha   90.00
_cell.angle_beta   90.00
_cell.angle_gamma   90.00
#
_symmetry.space_group_name_H-M   'P 1'
#
loop_
_entity.id
_entity.type
_entity.pdbx_description
1 polymer ?
#
loop_
_entity_poly.entity_id
_entity_poly.type
_entity_poly.pdbx_seq_one_letter_code
_entity_poly.pdbx_strand_id
1 'polypeptide(L)' 'MNEVSIPIVITLQLDDTYVTLRIHFLRKDDQPYLLIQVEPLWN' A
#
# COMPACT_ATOMS: atom_id res chain seq x y z
N MET A 1 3.58 0.97 -22.46
CA MET A 1 3.15 -0.15 -21.58
C MET A 1 2.21 0.46 -20.55
N ASN A 2 0.99 -0.07 -20.42
CA ASN A 2 0.04 0.43 -19.42
C ASN A 2 0.46 -0.14 -18.06
N GLU A 3 1.07 0.70 -17.24
CA GLU A 3 1.36 0.38 -15.84
C GLU A 3 0.01 0.25 -15.12
N VAL A 4 -0.39 -0.97 -14.83
CA VAL A 4 -1.58 -1.24 -14.03
C VAL A 4 -1.18 -1.09 -12.57
N SER A 5 -1.47 0.08 -12.00
CA SER A 5 -1.36 0.32 -10.56
C SER A 5 -2.71 0.05 -9.90
N ILE A 6 -2.80 -1.02 -9.13
CA ILE A 6 -3.97 -1.31 -8.28
C ILE A 6 -3.60 -0.91 -6.84
N PRO A 7 -4.08 0.24 -6.34
CA PRO A 7 -3.85 0.63 -4.96
C PRO A 7 -4.78 -0.17 -4.04
N ILE A 8 -4.21 -0.93 -3.10
CA ILE A 8 -4.95 -1.55 -2.00
C ILE A 8 -4.64 -0.74 -0.74
N VAL A 9 -5.69 -0.23 -0.08
CA VAL A 9 -5.57 0.48 1.19
C VAL A 9 -6.21 -0.37 2.28
N ILE A 10 -5.41 -0.74 3.28
CA ILE A 10 -5.85 -1.49 4.45
C ILE A 10 -5.65 -0.60 5.66
N THR A 11 -6.74 -0.27 6.34
CA THR A 11 -6.69 0.44 7.62
C THR A 11 -6.93 -0.57 8.73
N LEU A 12 -5.93 -0.73 9.59
CA LEU A 12 -6.01 -1.55 10.79
C LEU A 12 -6.25 -0.63 11.99
N GLN A 13 -7.26 -0.93 12.78
CA GLN A 13 -7.51 -0.31 14.08
C GLN A 13 -7.11 -1.31 15.16
N LEU A 14 -6.16 -0.94 16.00
CA LEU A 14 -5.70 -1.71 17.15
C LEU A 14 -5.80 -0.81 18.37
N ASP A 15 -6.78 -1.06 19.24
CA ASP A 15 -7.10 -0.26 20.42
C ASP A 15 -7.15 1.26 20.13
N ASP A 16 -6.07 1.99 20.44
CA ASP A 16 -5.92 3.44 20.26
C ASP A 16 -5.02 3.83 19.08
N THR A 17 -4.51 2.86 18.32
CA THR A 17 -3.60 3.07 17.19
C THR A 17 -4.29 2.73 15.87
N TYR A 18 -4.14 3.63 14.90
CA TYR A 18 -4.52 3.37 13.52
C TYR A 18 -3.26 3.16 12.69
N VAL A 19 -3.24 2.13 11.86
CA VAL A 19 -2.18 1.88 10.89
C VAL A 19 -2.79 1.77 9.52
N THR A 20 -2.32 2.59 8.59
CA THR A 20 -2.70 2.48 7.18
C THR A 20 -1.58 1.80 6.41
N LEU A 21 -1.88 0.67 5.78
CA LEU A 21 -1.04 0.06 4.76
C LEU A 21 -1.56 0.41 3.38
N ARG A 22 -0.74 1.07 2.57
CA ARG A 22 -0.97 1.25 1.13
C ARG A 22 -0.07 0.31 0.36
N ILE A 23 -0.67 -0.54 -0.45
CA ILE A 23 0.02 -1.52 -1.27
C ILE A 23 -0.21 -1.16 -2.73
N HIS A 24 0.86 -1.01 -3.49
CA HIS A 24 0.82 -0.76 -4.93
C HIS A 24 1.46 -1.93 -5.68
N PHE A 25 0.68 -2.56 -6.54
CA PHE A 25 1.19 -3.49 -7.52
C PHE A 25 1.64 -2.71 -8.74
N LEU A 26 2.89 -2.89 -9.14
CA LEU A 26 3.49 -2.17 -10.26
C LEU A 26 4.11 -3.20 -11.21
N ARG A 27 4.10 -2.91 -12.51
CA ARG A 27 4.83 -3.70 -13.51
C ARG A 27 5.78 -2.78 -14.23
N LYS A 28 7.09 -2.97 -14.04
CA LYS A 28 8.15 -2.17 -14.66
C LYS A 28 9.11 -3.10 -15.37
N ASP A 29 9.43 -2.81 -16.63
CA ASP A 29 10.32 -3.63 -17.47
C ASP A 29 9.93 -5.12 -17.47
N ASP A 30 8.62 -5.37 -17.59
CA ASP A 30 7.96 -6.69 -17.49
C ASP A 30 8.11 -7.44 -16.16
N GLN A 31 8.76 -6.85 -15.16
CA GLN A 31 8.90 -7.41 -13.83
C GLN A 31 7.83 -6.87 -12.86
N PRO A 32 7.23 -7.75 -12.04
CA PRO A 32 6.28 -7.33 -11.02
C PRO A 32 7.01 -6.75 -9.80
N TYR A 33 6.52 -5.63 -9.29
CA TYR A 33 6.98 -5.00 -8.06
C TYR A 33 5.81 -4.80 -7.11
N LEU A 34 6.11 -4.88 -5.81
CA LEU A 34 5.20 -4.57 -4.73
C LEU A 34 5.77 -3.40 -3.93
N LEU A 35 5.08 -2.28 -3.94
CA LEU A 35 5.40 -1.16 -3.05
C LEU A 35 4.47 -1.22 -1.85
N ILE A 36 5.02 -1.18 -0.64
CA ILE A 36 4.26 -1.16 0.61
C ILE A 36 4.64 0.09 1.38
N GLN A 37 3.66 0.95 1.65
CA GLN A 37 3.81 2.12 2.50
C GLN A 37 2.99 1.91 3.77
N VAL A 38 3.65 2.07 4.91
CA VAL A 38 3.03 1.94 6.24
C VAL A 38 3.03 3.32 6.88
N GLU A 39 1.84 3.83 7.20
CA GLU A 39 1.67 5.11 7.87
C GLU A 39 1.00 4.86 9.24
N PRO A 40 1.71 5.10 10.35
CA PRO A 40 1.06 5.14 11.64
C PRO A 40 0.28 6.45 11.76
N LEU A 41 -1.00 6.34 12.08
CA LEU A 41 -1.87 7.46 12.36
C LEU A 41 -1.86 7.68 13.88
N TRP A 42 -1.01 8.60 14.32
CA TRP A 42 -1.01 9.11 15.69
C TRP A 42 -2.00 10.27 15.74
N ASN A 43 -2.96 10.20 16.67
CA ASN A 43 -3.93 11.26 16.92
C ASN A 43 -3.27 12.49 17.57
#